data_AF-A0A822GMX8-F1
#
_entry.id   AF-A0A822GMX8-F1
#
_cell.length_a   1.000
_cell.length_b   1.000
_cell.length_c   1.000
_cell.angle_alpha   90.00
_cell.angle_beta   90.00
_cell.angle_gamma   90.00
#
_symmetry.space_group_name_H-M   'P 1'
#
loop_
_entity.id
_entity.type
_entity.pdbx_description
1 polymer ?
#
loop_
_entity_poly.entity_id
_entity_poly.type
_entity_poly.pdbx_seq_one_letter_code
_entity_poly.pdbx_strand_id
1 'polypeptide(L)'
;FRTSTLNMHSTTRTSATFTFPSYMDEPIIVYPGAIVCFLQIISSIPRTIDEQYANRLQYFLMLTLKNLLKYDRNLQIMATYGFSQHIIYICEIALQNENHHLHTSVQYIFERLATFILPVRTLR
;
A
#
# COMPACT_ATOMS: atom_id res chain seq x y z
N PHE A 1 -6.87 -53.46 36.05
CA PHE A 1 -5.85 -52.86 36.91
C PHE A 1 -5.09 -51.82 36.12
N ARG A 2 -4.96 -50.64 36.73
CA ARG A 2 -4.43 -49.36 36.24
C ARG A 2 -2.91 -49.41 36.11
N THR A 3 -2.34 -48.76 35.08
CA THR A 3 -1.11 -47.96 35.21
C THR A 3 -0.98 -46.99 34.04
N SER A 4 -1.15 -45.72 34.38
CA SER A 4 -0.78 -44.53 33.62
C SER A 4 0.74 -44.32 33.63
N THR A 5 1.27 -43.67 32.58
CA THR A 5 2.32 -42.62 32.55
C THR A 5 2.81 -42.54 31.09
N LEU A 6 3.03 -41.41 30.41
CA LEU A 6 3.20 -40.01 30.77
C LEU A 6 2.97 -39.20 29.48
N ASN A 7 2.24 -38.11 29.61
CA ASN A 7 1.85 -37.18 28.55
C ASN A 7 3.07 -36.35 28.11
N MET A 8 3.57 -36.56 26.88
CA MET A 8 4.55 -35.66 26.26
C MET A 8 3.79 -34.71 25.33
N HIS A 9 3.53 -33.51 25.83
CA HIS A 9 3.06 -32.39 25.01
C HIS A 9 4.14 -32.02 24.01
N SER A 10 4.01 -32.46 22.77
CA SER A 10 4.65 -31.80 21.63
C SER A 10 3.58 -31.02 20.90
N THR A 11 3.51 -29.73 21.22
CA THR A 11 2.74 -28.70 20.52
C THR A 11 2.88 -28.88 19.01
N THR A 12 1.82 -29.36 18.37
CA THR A 12 1.66 -29.31 16.92
C THR A 12 1.63 -27.84 16.52
N ARG A 13 2.81 -27.29 16.20
CA ARG A 13 2.89 -26.11 15.36
C ARG A 13 2.36 -26.55 14.00
N THR A 14 1.07 -26.34 13.79
CA THR A 14 0.45 -26.40 12.47
C THR A 14 1.14 -25.33 11.65
N SER A 15 2.18 -25.74 10.93
CA SER A 15 2.82 -24.92 9.91
C SER A 15 1.73 -24.62 8.88
N ALA A 16 1.20 -23.40 8.91
CA ALA A 16 0.27 -22.94 7.88
C ALA A 16 1.06 -22.90 6.56
N THR A 17 0.91 -23.95 5.76
CA THR A 17 1.37 -23.96 4.38
C THR A 17 0.55 -22.92 3.65
N PHE A 18 1.13 -21.74 3.43
CA PHE A 18 0.52 -20.72 2.57
C PHE A 18 0.63 -21.22 1.13
N THR A 19 -0.38 -21.96 0.68
CA THR A 19 -0.53 -22.34 -0.72
C THR A 19 -0.97 -21.10 -1.49
N PHE A 20 -0.02 -20.35 -2.03
CA PHE A 20 -0.32 -19.22 -2.90
C PHE A 20 -0.81 -19.78 -4.26
N PRO A 21 -2.03 -19.46 -4.71
CA PRO A 21 -2.52 -19.92 -6.00
C PRO A 21 -1.70 -19.28 -7.12
N SER A 22 -1.21 -20.10 -8.05
CA SER A 22 -0.48 -19.68 -9.25
C SER A 22 -1.42 -18.99 -10.25
N TYR A 23 -1.70 -17.70 -10.01
CA TYR A 23 -2.20 -16.78 -11.03
C TYR A 23 -1.07 -15.80 -11.31
N MET A 24 -0.67 -15.67 -12.58
CA MET A 24 0.31 -14.70 -13.08
C MET A 24 0.35 -13.44 -12.20
N ASP A 25 1.44 -13.29 -11.45
CA ASP A 25 1.50 -12.62 -10.13
C ASP A 25 0.95 -11.18 -10.14
N GLU A 26 -0.31 -11.03 -9.74
CA GLU A 26 -0.87 -9.73 -9.40
C GLU A 26 -0.15 -9.18 -8.16
N PRO A 27 0.39 -7.96 -8.18
CA PRO A 27 1.12 -7.43 -7.04
C PRO A 27 0.16 -7.24 -5.85
N ILE A 28 0.37 -8.02 -4.78
CA ILE A 28 -0.48 -7.99 -3.58
C ILE A 28 0.16 -7.20 -2.44
N ILE A 29 -0.65 -6.40 -1.76
CA ILE A 29 -0.27 -5.78 -0.49
C ILE A 29 -0.56 -6.80 0.63
N VAL A 30 0.50 -7.32 1.26
CA VAL A 30 0.39 -8.23 2.41
C VAL A 30 0.30 -7.45 3.71
N TYR A 31 1.16 -6.43 3.86
CA TYR A 31 1.24 -5.59 5.04
C TYR A 31 1.11 -4.11 4.66
N PRO A 32 0.18 -3.36 5.28
CA PRO A 32 0.01 -1.94 5.04
C PRO A 32 1.29 -1.16 5.42
N GLY A 33 2.00 -1.57 6.46
CA GLY A 33 3.26 -0.92 6.86
C GLY A 33 4.29 -0.82 5.73
N ALA A 34 4.30 -1.77 4.77
CA ALA A 34 5.17 -1.70 3.60
C ALA A 34 4.86 -0.48 2.73
N ILE A 35 3.59 -0.09 2.59
CA ILE A 35 3.17 1.10 1.83
C ILE A 35 3.57 2.38 2.58
N VAL A 36 3.54 2.40 3.91
CA VAL A 36 4.02 3.54 4.70
C VAL A 36 5.52 3.72 4.49
N CYS A 37 6.30 2.64 4.58
CA CYS A 37 7.73 2.68 4.26
C CYS A 37 7.96 3.14 2.82
N PHE A 38 7.17 2.66 1.86
CA PHE A 38 7.27 3.05 0.46
C PHE A 38 7.04 4.56 0.29
N LEU A 39 6.03 5.12 0.95
CA LEU A 39 5.75 6.56 0.96
C LEU A 39 6.87 7.37 1.63
N GLN A 40 7.44 6.88 2.74
CA GLN A 40 8.59 7.52 3.40
C GLN A 40 9.85 7.51 2.52
N ILE A 41 10.04 6.46 1.72
CA ILE A 41 11.14 6.42 0.73
C ILE A 41 10.96 7.55 -0.29
N ILE A 42 9.73 7.82 -0.75
CA ILE A 42 9.46 8.92 -1.69
C ILE A 42 9.87 10.28 -1.10
N SER A 43 9.54 10.55 0.17
CA SER A 43 9.91 11.80 0.83
C SER A 43 11.40 11.89 1.20
N SER A 44 12.07 10.76 1.38
CA SER A 44 13.48 10.71 1.78
C SER A 44 14.48 10.94 0.64
N ILE A 45 14.05 11.01 -0.63
CA ILE A 45 14.95 11.13 -1.77
C ILE A 45 15.66 12.50 -1.75
N PRO A 46 17.01 12.54 -1.61
CA PRO A 46 17.76 13.78 -1.56
C PRO A 46 17.78 14.45 -2.94
N ARG A 47 17.48 15.76 -2.98
CA ARG A 47 17.47 16.56 -4.23
C ARG A 47 18.81 17.24 -4.53
N THR A 48 19.81 17.04 -3.67
CA THR A 48 21.08 17.80 -3.68
C THR A 48 22.08 17.39 -4.74
N ILE A 49 21.94 16.19 -5.32
CA ILE A 49 22.92 15.62 -6.26
C ILE A 49 22.45 15.78 -7.71
N ASP A 50 21.20 15.41 -8.01
CA ASP A 50 20.56 15.58 -9.31
C ASP A 50 19.04 15.66 -9.12
N GLU A 51 18.50 16.86 -9.28
CA GLU A 51 17.07 17.12 -9.12
C GLU A 51 16.23 16.37 -10.17
N GLN A 52 16.72 16.22 -11.40
CA GLN A 52 15.99 15.51 -12.45
C GLN A 52 15.91 14.01 -12.14
N TYR A 53 17.01 13.42 -11.67
CA TYR A 53 17.01 12.02 -11.25
C TYR A 53 16.10 11.79 -10.04
N ALA A 54 16.18 12.67 -9.03
CA ALA A 54 15.31 12.61 -7.86
C ALA A 54 13.82 12.68 -8.24
N ASN A 55 13.46 13.59 -9.14
CA ASN A 55 12.09 13.74 -9.64
C ASN A 55 11.60 12.50 -10.42
N ARG A 56 12.45 11.91 -11.28
CA ARG A 56 12.11 10.67 -12.01
C ARG A 56 11.91 9.50 -11.05
N LEU A 57 12.74 9.39 -10.03
CA LEU A 57 12.62 8.32 -9.03
C LEU A 57 11.33 8.47 -8.22
N GLN A 58 11.03 9.68 -7.73
CA GLN A 58 9.76 9.95 -7.04
C GLN A 58 8.55 9.63 -7.93
N TYR A 59 8.59 10.03 -9.21
CA TYR A 59 7.53 9.71 -10.17
C TYR A 59 7.38 8.20 -10.37
N PHE A 60 8.47 7.46 -10.52
CA PHE A 60 8.43 6.01 -10.68
C PHE A 60 7.80 5.33 -9.46
N LEU A 61 8.19 5.75 -8.25
CA LEU A 61 7.59 5.22 -7.02
C LEU A 61 6.09 5.53 -6.94
N MET A 62 5.68 6.77 -7.24
CA MET A 62 4.27 7.14 -7.30
C MET A 62 3.50 6.34 -8.36
N LEU A 63 4.12 6.03 -9.51
CA LEU A 63 3.55 5.18 -10.54
C LEU A 63 3.37 3.74 -10.06
N THR A 64 4.30 3.20 -9.28
CA THR A 64 4.16 1.89 -8.64
C THR A 64 2.98 1.88 -7.67
N LEU A 65 2.84 2.88 -6.80
CA LEU A 65 1.66 3.02 -5.92
C LEU A 65 0.36 3.09 -6.72
N LYS A 66 0.35 3.88 -7.79
CA LYS A 66 -0.77 3.98 -8.72
C LYS A 66 -1.18 2.61 -9.27
N ASN A 67 -0.20 1.79 -9.67
CA ASN A 67 -0.44 0.45 -10.20
C ASN A 67 -0.99 -0.51 -9.13
N LEU A 68 -0.58 -0.38 -7.87
CA LEU A 68 -1.14 -1.20 -6.78
C LEU A 68 -2.63 -0.94 -6.57
N LEU A 69 -3.09 0.30 -6.73
CA LEU A 69 -4.49 0.70 -6.58
C LEU A 69 -5.42 0.29 -7.73
N LYS A 70 -4.87 -0.30 -8.79
CA LYS A 70 -5.69 -0.92 -9.85
C LYS A 70 -6.49 -2.11 -9.32
N TYR A 71 -5.99 -2.73 -8.26
CA TYR A 71 -6.54 -3.94 -7.69
C TYR A 71 -7.38 -3.61 -6.46
N ASP A 72 -8.64 -4.03 -6.47
CA ASP A 72 -9.61 -3.63 -5.43
C ASP A 72 -9.22 -4.15 -4.03
N ARG A 73 -8.55 -5.31 -3.96
CA ARG A 73 -7.99 -5.84 -2.69
C ARG A 73 -6.97 -4.88 -2.09
N ASN A 74 -6.04 -4.38 -2.91
CA ASN A 74 -5.01 -3.46 -2.46
C ASN A 74 -5.61 -2.10 -2.09
N LEU A 75 -6.58 -1.64 -2.88
CA LEU A 75 -7.33 -0.43 -2.61
C LEU A 75 -8.06 -0.50 -1.26
N GLN A 76 -8.72 -1.62 -0.97
CA GLN A 76 -9.39 -1.85 0.31
C GLN A 76 -8.42 -1.72 1.48
N ILE A 77 -7.27 -2.39 1.41
CA ILE A 77 -6.23 -2.30 2.44
C ILE A 77 -5.77 -0.84 2.56
N MET A 78 -5.46 -0.17 1.46
CA MET A 78 -4.99 1.22 1.50
C MET A 78 -6.07 2.20 2.02
N ALA A 79 -7.35 1.96 1.76
CA ALA A 79 -8.43 2.78 2.28
C ALA A 79 -8.64 2.56 3.79
N THR A 80 -8.64 1.32 4.27
CA THR A 80 -8.91 0.98 5.69
C THR A 80 -7.83 1.51 6.64
N TYR A 81 -6.57 1.60 6.19
CA TYR A 81 -5.45 2.02 7.02
C TYR A 81 -5.16 3.54 6.96
N GLY A 82 -6.04 4.34 6.35
CA GLY A 82 -5.90 5.81 6.37
C GLY A 82 -4.74 6.34 5.53
N PHE A 83 -4.39 5.66 4.44
CA PHE A 83 -3.28 6.07 3.57
C PHE A 83 -3.50 7.43 2.89
N SER A 84 -4.74 7.86 2.73
CA SER A 84 -5.07 9.18 2.21
C SER A 84 -4.38 10.30 2.99
N GLN A 85 -4.37 10.25 4.32
CA GLN A 85 -3.74 11.26 5.17
C GLN A 85 -2.22 11.32 4.97
N HIS A 86 -1.58 10.15 4.86
CA HIS A 86 -0.13 10.06 4.63
C HIS A 86 0.26 10.61 3.26
N ILE A 87 -0.55 10.35 2.23
CA ILE A 87 -0.32 10.87 0.89
C ILE A 87 -0.51 12.39 0.88
N ILE A 88 -1.53 12.93 1.56
CA ILE A 88 -1.72 14.39 1.68
C ILE A 88 -0.49 15.03 2.31
N TYR A 89 0.01 14.47 3.41
CA TYR A 89 1.18 15.02 4.12
C TYR A 89 2.44 15.03 3.24
N ILE A 90 2.70 13.94 2.51
CA ILE A 90 3.92 13.81 1.69
C ILE A 90 3.82 14.59 0.38
N CYS A 91 2.63 14.64 -0.21
CA CYS A 91 2.38 15.27 -1.49
C CYS A 91 1.75 16.67 -1.38
N GLU A 92 1.79 17.31 -0.20
CA GLU A 92 1.17 18.62 0.03
C GLU A 92 1.61 19.66 -1.02
N ILE A 93 2.91 19.75 -1.27
CA ILE A 93 3.50 20.66 -2.27
C ILE A 93 3.03 20.31 -3.69
N ALA A 94 2.88 19.02 -3.99
CA ALA A 94 2.40 18.56 -5.30
C ALA A 94 0.88 18.74 -5.48
N LEU A 95 0.12 18.81 -4.38
CA LEU A 95 -1.32 19.11 -4.37
C LEU A 95 -1.59 20.61 -4.55
N GLN A 96 -0.76 21.46 -3.95
CA GLN A 96 -0.88 22.92 -4.07
C GLN A 96 -0.44 23.45 -5.44
N ASN A 97 0.39 22.70 -6.16
CA ASN A 97 0.90 23.10 -7.46
C ASN A 97 0.47 22.13 -8.56
N GLU A 98 -0.50 22.55 -9.38
CA GLU A 98 -1.04 21.77 -10.51
C GLU A 98 0.02 21.45 -11.58
N ASN A 99 1.08 22.26 -11.68
CA ASN A 99 2.18 22.04 -12.62
C ASN A 99 3.23 21.03 -12.11
N HIS A 100 3.05 20.46 -10.91
CA HIS A 100 4.00 19.51 -10.36
C HIS A 100 3.91 18.15 -11.07
N HIS A 101 5.05 17.54 -11.40
CA HIS A 101 5.11 16.24 -12.09
C HIS A 101 4.38 15.07 -11.40
N LEU A 102 4.01 15.21 -10.13
CA LEU A 102 3.34 14.18 -9.33
C LEU A 102 1.82 14.39 -9.27
N HIS A 103 1.33 15.58 -9.64
CA HIS A 103 -0.06 16.00 -9.45
C HIS A 103 -1.06 14.98 -10.03
N THR A 104 -0.90 14.59 -11.29
CA THR A 104 -1.78 13.62 -11.96
C THR A 104 -1.81 12.25 -11.27
N SER A 105 -0.67 11.78 -10.75
CA SER A 105 -0.59 10.49 -10.07
C SER A 105 -1.26 10.55 -8.71
N VAL A 106 -1.05 11.64 -7.98
CA VAL A 106 -1.67 11.90 -6.68
C VAL A 106 -3.18 12.00 -6.80
N GLN A 107 -3.68 12.77 -7.78
CA GLN A 107 -5.11 12.92 -8.05
C GLN A 107 -5.78 11.57 -8.31
N TYR A 108 -5.21 10.74 -9.21
CA TYR A 108 -5.75 9.41 -9.48
C TYR A 108 -5.83 8.53 -8.21
N ILE A 109 -4.80 8.57 -7.36
CA ILE A 109 -4.78 7.81 -6.11
C ILE A 109 -5.93 8.27 -5.20
N PHE A 110 -6.14 9.58 -5.06
CA PHE A 110 -7.25 10.10 -4.26
C PHE A 110 -8.62 9.75 -4.84
N GLU A 111 -8.81 9.84 -6.15
CA GLU A 111 -10.06 9.46 -6.80
C GLU A 111 -10.39 7.98 -6.57
N ARG A 112 -9.40 7.10 -6.68
CA ARG A 112 -9.57 5.67 -6.39
C ARG A 112 -9.90 5.42 -4.93
N LEU A 113 -9.19 6.06 -4.00
CA LEU A 113 -9.47 5.95 -2.56
C LEU A 113 -10.87 6.47 -2.23
N ALA A 114 -11.27 7.62 -2.80
CA ALA A 114 -12.59 8.21 -2.62
C ALA A 114 -13.70 7.30 -3.17
N THR A 115 -13.50 6.66 -4.33
CA THR A 115 -14.46 5.70 -4.92
C THR A 115 -14.77 4.54 -3.98
N PHE A 116 -13.78 4.09 -3.20
CA PHE A 116 -13.97 3.01 -2.23
C PHE A 116 -14.62 3.51 -0.93
N ILE A 117 -14.20 4.68 -0.44
CA ILE A 117 -14.69 5.25 0.83
C ILE A 117 -16.12 5.79 0.70
N LEU A 118 -16.50 6.27 -0.49
CA LEU A 118 -17.82 6.79 -0.83
C LEU A 118 -18.56 5.77 -1.69
N PRO A 119 -19.09 4.67 -1.12
CA PRO A 119 -20.09 3.89 -1.84
C PRO A 119 -21.28 4.82 -2.14
N VAL A 120 -21.89 4.65 -3.32
CA VAL A 120 -22.98 5.45 -3.95
C VAL A 120 -24.30 5.50 -3.13
N ARG A 121 -24.24 5.48 -1.80
CA ARG A 121 -25.37 5.52 -0.86
C ARG A 121 -25.72 6.94 -0.40
N THR A 122 -25.35 7.96 -1.17
CA THR A 122 -25.77 9.35 -0.90
C THR A 122 -26.64 9.93 -2.02
N LEU A 123 -27.44 9.09 -2.66
CA LEU A 123 -28.57 9.48 -3.50
C LEU A 123 -29.73 8.48 -3.28
N ARG A 124 -30.43 8.60 -2.15
CA ARG A 124 -31.80 8.12 -1.95
C ARG A 124 -32.56 9.13 -1.11
#